data_AF-A0A961W5Q0-F1
#
_entry.id   AF-A0A961W5Q0-F1
#
_cell.length_a   1.000
_cell.length_b   1.000
_cell.length_c   1.000
_cell.angle_alpha   90.00
_cell.angle_beta   90.00
_cell.angle_gamma   90.00
#
_symmetry.space_group_name_H-M   'P 1'
#
loop_
_entity.id
_entity.type
_entity.pdbx_description
1 polymer ?
#
loop_
_entity_poly.entity_id
_entity_poly.type
_entity_poly.pdbx_seq_one_letter_code
_entity_poly.pdbx_strand_id
1 'polypeptide(L)' 'MKDDIPKLQAYLRKVFQSDNIRLVMQPKKNDMAEVFVGDEFIAALYREEEDGEVEYQLQMCILEDDLQG' A
#
# COMPACT_ATOMS: atom_id res chain seq x y z
N MET A 1 0.27 -9.06 7.48
CA MET A 1 -0.38 -7.96 6.75
C MET A 1 -1.61 -7.43 7.49
N LYS A 2 -2.65 -8.24 7.75
CA LYS A 2 -3.91 -7.76 8.38
C LYS A 2 -3.70 -6.90 9.63
N ASP A 3 -2.84 -7.36 10.55
CA ASP A 3 -2.54 -6.66 11.80
C ASP A 3 -1.59 -5.47 11.61
N ASP A 4 -0.93 -5.39 10.46
CA ASP A 4 0.03 -4.35 10.09
C ASP A 4 -0.64 -3.17 9.39
N ILE A 5 -1.82 -3.38 8.77
CA ILE A 5 -2.57 -2.36 8.01
C ILE A 5 -2.68 -1.01 8.75
N PRO A 6 -3.09 -0.93 10.04
CA PRO A 6 -3.21 0.36 10.70
C PRO A 6 -1.86 1.08 10.85
N LYS A 7 -0.78 0.33 11.11
CA LYS A 7 0.57 0.88 11.27
C LYS A 7 1.13 1.35 9.93
N LEU A 8 0.98 0.53 8.89
CA LEU A 8 1.42 0.85 7.53
C LEU A 8 0.65 2.06 6.99
N GLN A 9 -0.66 2.14 7.19
CA GLN A 9 -1.46 3.28 6.75
C GLN A 9 -1.00 4.57 7.44
N ALA A 10 -0.82 4.53 8.76
CA ALA A 10 -0.32 5.69 9.50
C ALA A 10 1.08 6.12 9.04
N TYR A 11 1.96 5.15 8.76
CA TYR A 11 3.29 5.41 8.21
C TYR A 11 3.22 6.08 6.83
N LEU A 12 2.46 5.53 5.88
CA LEU A 12 2.33 6.08 4.53
C LEU A 12 1.69 7.47 4.54
N ARG A 13 0.63 7.69 5.34
CA ARG A 13 0.02 9.02 5.53
C ARG A 13 1.02 10.05 6.03
N LYS A 14 1.87 9.66 6.98
CA LYS A 14 2.94 10.52 7.51
C LYS A 14 4.02 10.80 6.46
N VAL A 15 4.49 9.78 5.73
CA VAL A 15 5.55 9.90 4.72
C VAL A 15 5.11 10.79 3.56
N PHE A 16 3.90 10.57 3.04
CA PHE A 16 3.37 11.31 1.90
C PHE A 16 2.57 12.57 2.30
N GLN A 17 2.49 12.88 3.58
CA GLN A 17 1.75 14.03 4.13
C GLN A 17 0.30 14.10 3.61
N SER A 18 -0.37 12.95 3.53
CA SER A 18 -1.71 12.83 2.96
C SER A 18 -2.57 11.92 3.82
N ASP A 19 -3.61 12.49 4.44
CA ASP A 19 -4.58 11.74 5.24
C ASP A 19 -5.54 10.88 4.40
N ASN A 20 -5.54 11.08 3.08
CA ASN A 20 -6.42 10.40 2.13
C ASN A 20 -5.90 9.02 1.71
N ILE A 21 -4.73 8.61 2.18
CA ILE A 21 -4.19 7.27 1.90
C ILE A 21 -4.99 6.22 2.67
N ARG A 22 -5.44 5.18 1.97
CA ARG A 22 -6.16 4.03 2.54
C ARG A 22 -5.54 2.73 2.06
N LEU A 23 -5.34 1.79 2.98
CA LEU A 23 -4.89 0.43 2.66
C LEU A 23 -6.07 -0.54 2.71
N VAL A 24 -6.17 -1.40 1.70
CA VAL A 24 -7.24 -2.40 1.57
C VAL A 24 -6.61 -3.78 1.45
N MET A 25 -6.92 -4.68 2.37
CA MET A 25 -6.49 -6.07 2.28
C MET A 25 -7.07 -6.75 1.03
N GLN A 26 -6.24 -7.49 0.32
CA GLN A 26 -6.73 -8.40 -0.71
C GLN A 26 -7.54 -9.55 -0.07
N PRO A 27 -8.78 -9.82 -0.51
CA PRO A 27 -9.59 -10.89 0.08
C PRO A 27 -8.99 -12.29 -0.11
N LYS A 28 -8.19 -12.47 -1.17
CA LYS A 28 -7.61 -13.76 -1.57
C LYS A 28 -6.12 -13.89 -1.24
N LYS A 29 -5.45 -12.81 -0.82
CA LYS A 29 -4.01 -12.77 -0.55
C LYS A 29 -3.78 -12.16 0.83
N ASN A 30 -3.20 -12.93 1.74
CA ASN A 30 -3.00 -12.54 3.14
C ASN A 30 -1.72 -11.70 3.36
N ASP A 31 -0.89 -11.58 2.34
CA ASP A 31 0.39 -10.89 2.27
C ASP A 31 0.32 -9.60 1.44
N MET A 32 -0.82 -9.29 0.81
CA MET A 32 -0.97 -8.15 -0.09
C MET A 32 -2.07 -7.19 0.36
N ALA A 33 -1.82 -5.90 0.18
CA ALA A 33 -2.81 -4.84 0.27
C ALA A 33 -2.75 -3.93 -0.98
N GLU A 34 -3.87 -3.34 -1.32
CA GLU A 34 -3.97 -2.27 -2.30
C GLU A 34 -3.91 -0.92 -1.60
N VAL A 35 -3.17 0.03 -2.17
CA VAL A 35 -3.03 1.39 -1.67
C VAL A 35 -3.87 2.31 -2.54
N PHE A 36 -4.75 3.08 -1.89
CA PHE A 36 -5.60 4.07 -2.53
C PHE A 36 -5.29 5.47 -2.03
N VAL A 37 -5.43 6.48 -2.89
CA VAL A 37 -5.51 7.90 -2.51
C VAL A 37 -6.92 8.36 -2.87
N GLY A 38 -7.75 8.61 -1.85
CA GLY A 38 -9.19 8.77 -2.07
C GLY A 38 -9.80 7.48 -2.64
N ASP A 39 -10.37 7.57 -3.84
CA ASP A 39 -10.99 6.45 -4.55
C ASP A 39 -10.09 5.83 -5.63
N GLU A 40 -8.91 6.39 -5.86
CA GLU A 40 -7.97 5.96 -6.91
C GLU A 40 -6.96 4.94 -6.38
N PHE A 41 -6.81 3.82 -7.08
CA PHE A 41 -5.77 2.84 -6.80
C PHE A 41 -4.43 3.35 -7.31
N ILE A 42 -3.41 3.38 -6.46
CA ILE A 42 -2.10 3.93 -6.82
C ILE A 42 -0.95 2.92 -6.74
N ALA A 43 -1.07 1.88 -5.91
CA ALA A 43 0.03 0.94 -5.69
C ALA A 43 -0.43 -0.37 -5.05
N ALA A 44 0.35 -1.42 -5.26
CA ALA A 44 0.28 -2.64 -4.47
C ALA A 44 1.31 -2.59 -3.34
N LEU A 45 0.96 -3.13 -2.17
CA LEU A 45 1.85 -3.30 -1.03
C LEU A 45 1.92 -4.78 -0.66
N TYR A 46 3.12 -5.33 -0.60
CA TYR A 46 3.38 -6.72 -0.24
C TYR A 46 4.12 -6.79 1.09
N ARG A 47 3.77 -7.77 1.92
CA ARG A 47 4.53 -8.14 3.11
C ARG A 47 5.36 -9.37 2.77
N GLU A 48 6.65 -9.26 2.98
CA GLU A 48 7.59 -10.37 2.84
C GLU A 48 8.17 -10.73 4.20
N GLU A 49 8.49 -12.01 4.38
CA GLU A 49 9.13 -12.50 5.58
C GLU A 49 10.23 -13.47 5.15
N GLU A 50 11.48 -13.06 5.37
CA GLU A 50 12.68 -13.81 5.01
C GLU A 50 13.60 -13.86 6.23
N ASP A 51 14.06 -15.06 6.59
CA ASP A 51 14.92 -15.30 7.76
C ASP A 51 14.44 -14.71 9.10
N GLY A 52 13.12 -14.55 9.25
CA GLY A 52 12.49 -13.99 10.45
C GLY A 52 12.44 -12.46 10.49
N GLU A 53 12.93 -11.79 9.44
CA GLU A 53 12.80 -10.35 9.23
C GLU A 53 11.56 -10.08 8.38
N VAL A 54 10.80 -9.04 8.74
CA VAL A 54 9.57 -8.66 8.02
C VAL A 54 9.83 -7.38 7.27
N GLU A 55 9.64 -7.45 5.96
CA GLU A 55 9.80 -6.32 5.04
C GLU A 55 8.47 -6.00 4.34
N TYR A 56 8.35 -4.76 3.85
CA TYR A 56 7.17 -4.31 3.12
C TYR A 56 7.58 -3.65 1.82
N GLN A 57 7.11 -4.20 0.70
CA GLN A 57 7.40 -3.68 -0.63
C GLN A 57 6.21 -2.91 -1.18
N LEU A 58 6.39 -1.62 -1.49
CA LEU A 58 5.40 -0.80 -2.18
C LEU A 58 5.76 -0.71 -3.67
N GLN A 59 4.87 -1.20 -4.53
CA GLN A 59 5.04 -1.20 -5.98
C GLN A 59 3.99 -0.29 -6.62
N MET A 60 4.44 0.83 -7.18
CA MET A 60 3.62 1.80 -7.90
C MET A 60 3.95 1.74 -9.38
N CYS A 61 2.92 1.66 -10.22
CA CYS A 61 3.05 1.78 -11.67
C CYS A 61 2.38 3.09 -12.09
N ILE A 62 3.11 3.91 -12.85
CA ILE A 62 2.58 5.13 -13.46
C ILE A 62 2.49 4.85 -14.96
N LEU A 63 1.29 4.91 -15.50
CA LEU A 63 0.99 4.78 -16.92
C LEU A 63 0.97 6.17 -17.58
N GLU A 64 1.10 6.20 -18.90
CA GLU A 64 1.00 7.45 -19.65
C GLU A 64 -0.36 8.13 -19.47
N ASP A 65 -1.44 7.34 -19.36
CA ASP A 65 -2.79 7.85 -19.10
C ASP A 65 -2.92 8.54 -17.73
N ASP A 66 -2.16 8.10 -16.72
CA ASP A 66 -2.16 8.72 -15.38
C ASP A 66 -1.51 10.12 -15.39
N LEU A 67 -0.70 10.41 -16.42
CA LEU A 67 -0.04 11.71 -16.60
C LEU A 67 -0.92 12.73 -17.35
N GLN A 68 -2.06 12.31 -17.89
CA GLN A 68 -2.97 13.16 -18.69
C GLN A 68 -3.91 14.02 -17.81
N GLY A 69 -3.37 14.59 -16.73
CA GLY A 69 -4.05 15.54 -15.85
C GLY A 69 -4.15 16.95 -16.41
#